data_AF-A0A0S8CRF6-F1
#
_entry.id   AF-A0A0S8CRF6-F1
#
_cell.length_a   1.000
_cell.length_b   1.000
_cell.length_c   1.000
_cell.angle_alpha   90.00
_cell.angle_beta   90.00
_cell.angle_gamma   90.00
#
_symmetry.space_group_name_H-M   'P 1'
#
loop_
_entity.id
_entity.type
_entity.pdbx_description
1 polymer ?
#
loop_
_entity_poly.entity_id
_entity_poly.type
_entity_poly.pdbx_seq_one_letter_code
_entity_poly.pdbx_strand_id
1 'polypeptide(L)'
;MTVPNTRPNNPPPDNAIQERMNIVIVGHVDHGKSTLLGRLYADTGTLPIGKIEKIQAICKQQGKEFEYAFLFDAFLEEQQQGITIDTARTFFSWGGRQYIIIDAPGHKEFLKNMVSGAARAEAALL
;
A
#
# COMPACT_ATOMS: atom_id res chain seq x y z
N MET A 1 -0.88 -32.21 12.44
CA MET A 1 -1.83 -31.43 11.60
C MET A 1 -1.02 -30.44 10.78
N THR A 2 -0.74 -30.77 9.53
CA THR A 2 -0.01 -29.92 8.59
C THR A 2 -0.99 -29.00 7.89
N VAL A 3 -0.81 -27.69 8.02
CA VAL A 3 -1.53 -26.66 7.26
C VAL A 3 -1.28 -26.86 5.75
N PRO A 4 -2.33 -26.89 4.89
CA PRO A 4 -2.12 -27.00 3.45
C PRO A 4 -1.53 -25.70 2.89
N ASN A 5 -0.41 -25.84 2.19
CA ASN A 5 0.30 -24.80 1.47
C ASN A 5 -0.52 -24.36 0.24
N THR A 6 -1.34 -23.31 0.37
CA THR A 6 -2.06 -22.70 -0.75
C THR A 6 -1.18 -21.66 -1.45
N ARG A 7 -0.27 -22.10 -2.32
CA ARG A 7 0.32 -21.22 -3.33
C ARG A 7 -0.28 -21.55 -4.71
N PRO A 8 -1.08 -20.67 -5.32
CA PRO A 8 -1.36 -20.76 -6.73
C PRO A 8 -0.31 -19.91 -7.48
N ASN A 9 0.88 -20.48 -7.73
CA ASN A 9 1.87 -19.89 -8.63
C ASN A 9 1.65 -20.38 -10.07
N ASN A 10 0.43 -20.20 -10.60
CA ASN A 10 0.20 -20.34 -12.03
C ASN A 10 -0.13 -18.96 -12.60
N PRO A 11 0.67 -18.42 -13.55
CA PRO A 11 0.26 -17.22 -14.25
C PRO A 11 -1.03 -17.55 -15.03
N PRO A 12 -2.07 -16.70 -14.96
CA PRO A 12 -3.30 -16.94 -15.70
C PRO A 12 -3.03 -16.90 -17.21
N PRO A 13 -3.80 -17.68 -18.01
CA PRO A 13 -3.63 -17.72 -19.46
C PRO A 13 -3.91 -16.35 -20.09
N ASP A 14 -3.11 -16.01 -21.11
CA ASP A 14 -2.93 -14.71 -21.80
C ASP A 14 -4.18 -14.02 -22.40
N ASN A 15 -5.41 -14.45 -22.08
CA ASN A 15 -6.64 -13.89 -22.64
C ASN A 15 -7.84 -13.82 -21.67
N ALA A 16 -7.65 -14.05 -20.37
CA ALA A 16 -8.69 -13.70 -19.39
C ALA A 16 -8.55 -12.20 -19.06
N ILE A 17 -9.61 -11.41 -19.29
CA ILE A 17 -9.72 -10.08 -18.68
C ILE A 17 -9.69 -10.31 -17.17
N GLN A 18 -8.51 -10.18 -16.56
CA GLN A 18 -8.37 -10.38 -15.14
C GLN A 18 -9.16 -9.25 -14.48
N GLU A 19 -10.26 -9.61 -13.80
CA GLU A 19 -11.15 -8.63 -13.19
C GLU A 19 -10.31 -7.75 -12.25
N ARG A 20 -10.26 -6.45 -12.54
CA ARG A 20 -9.52 -5.47 -11.75
C ARG A 20 -10.50 -4.79 -10.80
N MET A 21 -10.03 -4.48 -9.60
CA MET A 21 -10.79 -3.63 -8.68
C MET A 21 -9.92 -2.49 -8.19
N ASN A 22 -10.38 -1.26 -8.40
CA ASN A 22 -9.70 -0.07 -7.89
C ASN A 22 -10.29 0.31 -6.53
N ILE A 23 -9.46 0.32 -5.50
CA ILE A 23 -9.86 0.67 -4.13
C ILE A 23 -9.06 1.90 -3.71
N VAL A 24 -9.74 2.97 -3.30
CA VAL A 24 -9.09 4.14 -2.71
C VAL A 24 -9.09 4.04 -1.18
N ILE A 25 -7.98 4.38 -0.55
CA ILE A 25 -7.89 4.52 0.90
C ILE A 25 -7.94 6.00 1.23
N VAL A 26 -8.93 6.39 2.03
CA VAL A 26 -9.23 7.78 2.40
C VAL A 26 -9.29 7.87 3.92
N GLY A 27 -8.94 9.03 4.47
CA GLY A 27 -8.99 9.26 5.91
C GLY A 27 -8.12 10.44 6.33
N HIS A 28 -8.38 10.99 7.51
CA HIS A 28 -7.65 12.16 8.03
C HIS A 28 -6.15 11.87 8.22
N VAL A 29 -5.37 12.94 8.39
CA VAL A 29 -3.98 12.84 8.89
C VAL A 29 -3.99 12.03 10.20
N ASP A 30 -3.00 11.17 10.38
CA ASP A 30 -2.86 10.29 11.55
C ASP A 30 -3.90 9.15 11.74
N HIS A 31 -4.81 8.91 10.80
CA HIS A 31 -5.71 7.74 10.83
C HIS A 31 -5.03 6.40 10.46
N GLY A 32 -3.70 6.35 10.39
CA GLY A 32 -2.97 5.09 10.16
C GLY A 32 -3.11 4.48 8.75
N LYS A 33 -3.52 5.26 7.75
CA LYS A 33 -3.65 4.81 6.34
C LYS A 33 -2.37 4.14 5.82
N SER A 34 -1.23 4.81 5.99
CA SER A 34 0.09 4.33 5.56
C SER A 34 0.53 3.09 6.35
N THR A 35 0.13 2.98 7.62
CA THR A 35 0.38 1.79 8.45
C THR A 35 -0.40 0.58 7.94
N LEU A 36 -1.68 0.76 7.62
CA LEU A 36 -2.52 -0.29 7.05
C LEU A 36 -1.98 -0.77 5.70
N LEU A 37 -1.62 0.18 4.83
CA LEU A 37 -0.99 -0.07 3.54
C LEU A 37 0.33 -0.84 3.67
N GLY A 38 1.20 -0.37 4.58
CA GLY A 38 2.46 -1.02 4.96
C GLY A 38 2.26 -2.48 5.32
N ARG A 39 1.25 -2.76 6.14
CA ARG A 39 0.94 -4.12 6.57
C ARG A 39 0.38 -4.96 5.43
N LEU A 40 -0.57 -4.43 4.66
CA LEU A 40 -1.15 -5.12 3.51
C LEU A 40 -0.06 -5.54 2.51
N TYR A 41 0.95 -4.71 2.28
CA TYR A 41 1.98 -5.00 1.30
C TYR A 41 2.99 -6.03 1.80
N ALA A 42 3.27 -6.02 3.10
CA ALA A 42 4.05 -7.06 3.74
C ALA A 42 3.33 -8.43 3.64
N ASP A 43 2.04 -8.46 3.93
CA ASP A 43 1.25 -9.70 3.93
C ASP A 43 1.01 -10.25 2.51
N THR A 44 0.88 -9.37 1.50
CA THR A 44 0.70 -9.76 0.09
C THR A 44 2.00 -10.09 -0.65
N GLY A 45 3.17 -9.88 -0.02
CA GLY A 45 4.48 -10.08 -0.67
C GLY A 45 4.75 -9.10 -1.81
N THR A 46 4.07 -7.95 -1.82
CA THR A 46 4.19 -6.92 -2.88
C THR A 46 5.45 -6.05 -2.69
N LEU A 47 6.06 -6.08 -1.51
CA LEU A 47 7.27 -5.31 -1.23
C LEU A 47 8.50 -5.90 -1.96
N PRO A 48 9.43 -5.04 -2.41
CA PRO A 48 10.74 -5.49 -2.87
C PRO A 48 11.45 -6.34 -1.82
N ILE A 49 12.11 -7.41 -2.28
CA ILE A 49 12.92 -8.29 -1.43
C ILE A 49 13.96 -7.46 -0.66
N GLY A 50 14.06 -7.66 0.65
CA GLY A 50 15.02 -6.94 1.49
C GLY A 50 14.53 -5.57 1.99
N LYS A 51 13.36 -5.08 1.55
CA LYS A 51 12.87 -3.75 1.95
C LYS A 51 12.52 -3.68 3.43
N ILE A 52 11.86 -4.72 3.97
CA ILE A 52 11.52 -4.78 5.39
C ILE A 52 12.80 -4.79 6.23
N GLU A 53 13.75 -5.65 5.88
CA GLU A 53 15.03 -5.81 6.57
C GLU A 53 15.84 -4.52 6.55
N LYS A 54 15.85 -3.82 5.41
CA LYS A 54 16.51 -2.51 5.27
C LYS A 54 15.90 -1.49 6.22
N ILE A 55 14.58 -1.36 6.25
CA ILE A 55 13.89 -0.40 7.13
C ILE A 55 14.11 -0.77 8.60
N GLN A 56 14.03 -2.06 8.96
CA GLN A 56 14.34 -2.54 10.31
C GLN A 56 15.78 -2.17 10.75
N ALA A 57 16.76 -2.29 9.85
CA ALA A 57 18.14 -1.88 10.12
C ALA A 57 18.26 -0.36 10.36
N ILE A 58 17.56 0.46 9.57
CA ILE A 58 17.52 1.92 9.73
C ILE A 58 16.87 2.29 11.08
N CYS A 59 15.72 1.69 11.42
CA CYS A 59 15.06 1.88 12.71
C CYS A 59 16.00 1.57 13.87
N LYS A 60 16.71 0.43 13.79
CA LYS A 60 17.70 0.02 14.80
C LYS A 60 18.86 1.01 14.93
N GLN A 61 19.37 1.55 13.82
CA GLN A 61 20.44 2.56 13.83
C GLN A 61 19.99 3.89 14.43
N GLN A 62 18.72 4.27 14.23
CA GLN A 62 18.14 5.49 14.77
C GLN A 62 17.57 5.33 16.19
N GLY A 63 17.59 4.13 16.77
CA GLY A 63 16.98 3.85 18.07
C GLY A 63 15.45 3.97 18.06
N LYS A 64 14.81 3.79 16.90
CA LYS A 64 13.35 3.82 16.73
C LYS A 64 12.78 2.41 16.63
N GLU A 65 11.55 2.22 17.07
CA GLU A 65 10.81 1.01 16.77
C GLU A 65 10.42 0.95 15.29
N PHE A 66 10.24 -0.25 14.76
CA PHE A 66 9.82 -0.44 13.38
C PHE A 66 8.30 -0.22 13.25
N GLU A 67 7.91 0.61 12.29
CA GLU A 67 6.51 0.78 11.91
C GLU A 67 6.31 0.50 10.42
N TYR A 68 5.18 -0.13 10.07
CA TYR A 68 4.84 -0.44 8.69
C TYR A 68 4.69 0.81 7.81
N ALA A 69 4.36 1.96 8.40
CA ALA A 69 4.28 3.24 7.70
C ALA A 69 5.62 3.62 7.02
N PHE A 70 6.77 3.25 7.61
CA PHE A 70 8.10 3.55 7.05
C PHE A 70 8.43 2.76 5.77
N LEU A 71 7.57 1.81 5.37
CA LEU A 71 7.71 1.13 4.09
C LEU A 71 7.25 2.02 2.92
N PHE A 72 6.44 3.04 3.19
CA PHE A 72 5.88 3.97 2.23
C PHE A 72 6.60 5.33 2.32
N ASP A 73 7.92 5.28 2.16
CA ASP A 73 8.77 6.46 2.05
C ASP A 73 9.31 6.55 0.61
N ALA A 74 8.58 7.26 -0.26
CA ALA A 74 9.05 7.52 -1.63
C ALA A 74 9.68 8.91 -1.77
N PHE A 75 9.25 9.90 -0.98
CA PHE A 75 9.75 11.27 -1.07
C PHE A 75 10.24 11.82 0.28
N LEU A 76 11.43 12.41 0.28
CA LEU A 76 12.04 13.06 1.46
C LEU A 76 11.15 14.16 2.06
N GLU A 77 10.33 14.83 1.25
CA GLU A 77 9.38 15.86 1.71
C GLU A 77 8.20 15.26 2.49
N GLU A 78 7.68 14.11 2.08
CA GLU A 78 6.63 13.37 2.81
C GLU A 78 7.15 12.90 4.17
N GLN A 79 8.40 12.43 4.23
CA GLN A 79 9.06 12.05 5.49
C GLN A 79 9.28 13.23 6.44
N GLN A 80 9.66 14.40 5.93
CA GLN A 80 9.90 15.59 6.76
C GLN A 80 8.61 16.13 7.38
N GLN A 81 7.48 15.96 6.69
CA GLN A 81 6.19 16.51 7.12
C GLN A 81 5.22 15.46 7.67
N GLY A 82 5.52 14.16 7.55
CA GLY A 82 4.66 13.07 8.02
C GLY A 82 3.33 12.95 7.26
N ILE A 83 3.28 13.41 6.01
CA ILE A 83 2.05 13.45 5.21
C ILE A 83 2.25 12.85 3.82
N THR A 84 1.23 12.16 3.31
CA THR A 84 1.13 11.80 1.88
C THR A 84 0.79 13.05 1.08
N ILE A 85 1.57 13.35 0.03
CA ILE A 85 1.39 14.52 -0.83
C ILE A 85 0.76 14.09 -2.16
N ASP A 86 1.29 13.03 -2.76
CA ASP A 86 0.85 12.50 -4.05
C ASP A 86 0.10 11.18 -3.93
N THR A 87 -0.74 10.89 -4.92
CA THR A 87 -1.51 9.64 -4.95
C THR A 87 -0.64 8.50 -5.47
N ALA A 88 -0.27 7.55 -4.61
CA ALA A 88 0.44 6.35 -5.03
C ALA A 88 -0.54 5.25 -5.49
N ARG A 89 -0.11 4.44 -6.48
CA ARG A 89 -0.85 3.26 -6.90
C ARG A 89 -0.02 2.02 -6.68
N THR A 90 -0.65 0.97 -6.19
CA THR A 90 0.01 -0.33 -6.11
C THR A 90 -0.92 -1.46 -6.48
N PHE A 91 -0.31 -2.50 -7.02
CA PHE A 91 -0.97 -3.63 -7.61
C PHE A 91 -0.69 -4.85 -6.76
N PHE A 92 -1.73 -5.57 -6.36
CA PHE A 92 -1.58 -6.90 -5.77
C PHE A 92 -2.64 -7.84 -6.35
N SER A 93 -2.39 -9.14 -6.25
CA SER A 93 -3.34 -10.16 -6.68
C SER A 93 -3.75 -11.02 -5.50
N TRP A 94 -5.04 -11.27 -5.36
CA TRP A 94 -5.59 -12.13 -4.31
C TRP A 94 -6.78 -12.91 -4.83
N GLY A 95 -6.85 -14.21 -4.53
CA GLY A 95 -7.98 -15.06 -4.95
C GLY A 95 -8.23 -15.11 -6.47
N GLY A 96 -7.20 -14.88 -7.30
CA GLY A 96 -7.32 -14.85 -8.76
C GLY A 96 -7.72 -13.49 -9.36
N ARG A 97 -8.08 -12.50 -8.52
CA ARG A 97 -8.45 -11.14 -8.93
C ARG A 97 -7.27 -10.18 -8.78
N GLN A 98 -7.20 -9.16 -9.65
CA GLN A 98 -6.23 -8.07 -9.52
C GLN A 98 -6.84 -6.90 -8.75
N TYR A 99 -6.10 -6.36 -7.80
CA TYR A 99 -6.50 -5.20 -7.01
C TYR A 99 -5.50 -4.07 -7.21
N ILE A 100 -6.03 -2.85 -7.33
CA ILE A 100 -5.26 -1.62 -7.39
C ILE A 100 -5.63 -0.80 -6.17
N ILE A 101 -4.67 -0.61 -5.26
CA ILE A 101 -4.83 0.32 -4.15
C ILE A 101 -4.36 1.70 -4.58
N ILE A 102 -5.21 2.69 -4.32
CA ILE A 102 -4.96 4.10 -4.52
C ILE A 102 -4.79 4.72 -3.13
N ASP A 103 -3.54 5.05 -2.77
CA ASP A 103 -3.25 5.76 -1.53
C ASP A 103 -3.52 7.25 -1.72
N ALA A 104 -4.52 7.77 -1.03
CA ALA A 104 -4.93 9.16 -1.16
C ALA A 104 -4.48 10.01 0.04
N PRO A 105 -4.08 11.27 -0.20
CA PRO A 105 -3.59 12.13 0.87
C PRO A 105 -4.70 12.53 1.85
N GLY A 106 -4.36 12.53 3.14
CA GLY A 106 -5.30 12.86 4.22
C GLY A 106 -5.29 14.33 4.67
N HIS A 107 -4.32 15.11 4.20
CA HIS A 107 -4.18 16.52 4.56
C HIS A 107 -5.06 17.41 3.66
N LYS A 108 -5.72 18.40 4.26
CA LYS A 108 -6.74 19.24 3.60
C LYS A 108 -6.24 19.97 2.35
N GLU A 109 -4.94 20.29 2.30
CA GLU A 109 -4.32 21.02 1.19
C GLU A 109 -4.21 20.17 -0.08
N PHE A 110 -4.27 18.84 0.03
CA PHE A 110 -4.17 17.91 -1.09
C PHE A 110 -5.51 17.26 -1.45
N LEU A 111 -6.64 17.89 -1.08
CA LEU A 111 -7.98 17.39 -1.40
C LEU A 111 -8.16 17.16 -2.92
N LYS A 112 -7.55 18.00 -3.77
CA LYS A 112 -7.60 17.86 -5.24
C LYS A 112 -6.96 16.55 -5.72
N ASN A 113 -5.87 16.14 -5.07
CA ASN A 113 -5.16 14.89 -5.38
C ASN A 113 -6.03 13.70 -4.93
N MET A 114 -6.60 13.77 -3.73
CA MET A 114 -7.54 12.77 -3.22
C MET A 114 -8.76 12.59 -4.14
N VAL A 115 -9.39 13.68 -4.59
CA VAL A 115 -10.53 13.63 -5.54
C VAL A 115 -10.13 12.96 -6.85
N SER A 116 -8.94 13.29 -7.38
CA SER A 116 -8.43 12.69 -8.62
C SER A 116 -8.13 11.19 -8.47
N GLY A 117 -7.66 10.78 -7.29
CA GLY A 117 -7.48 9.37 -6.92
C GLY A 117 -8.81 8.62 -6.80
N ALA A 118 -9.75 9.19 -6.05
CA ALA A 118 -11.07 8.61 -5.79
C ALA A 118 -11.94 8.50 -7.05
N ALA A 119 -11.81 9.43 -8.00
CA ALA A 119 -12.55 9.42 -9.27
C ALA A 119 -12.30 8.16 -10.13
N ARG A 120 -11.22 7.41 -9.85
CA ARG A 120 -10.85 6.18 -10.55
C ARG A 120 -11.16 4.91 -9.76
N ALA A 121 -11.70 5.04 -8.54
CA ALA A 121 -11.96 3.93 -7.63
C ALA A 121 -13.41 3.43 -7.74
N GLU A 122 -13.58 2.12 -7.55
CA GLU A 122 -14.87 1.45 -7.50
C GLU A 122 -15.33 1.24 -6.04
N ALA A 123 -14.39 1.25 -5.09
CA ALA A 123 -14.66 1.20 -3.67
C ALA A 123 -13.73 2.14 -2.90
N ALA A 124 -14.19 2.55 -1.72
CA ALA A 124 -13.40 3.34 -0.78
C ALA A 124 -13.29 2.60 0.56
N LEU A 125 -12.10 2.64 1.14
CA LEU A 125 -11.85 2.31 2.53
C LEU A 125 -11.67 3.63 3.30
N LEU A 126 -12.42 3.78 4.40
CA LEU A 126 -12.53 5.01 5.20
C LEU A 126 -12.29 4.71 6.68
#